data_AF-A0A3C1Z0Q5-F1
#
_entry.id   AF-A0A3C1Z0Q5-F1
#
_cell.length_a   1.000
_cell.length_b   1.000
_cell.length_c   1.000
_cell.angle_alpha   90.00
_cell.angle_beta   90.00
_cell.angle_gamma   90.00
#
_symmetry.space_group_name_H-M   'P 1'
#
loop_
_entity.id
_entity.type
_entity.pdbx_description
1 polymer ?
#
loop_
_entity_poly.entity_id
_entity_poly.type
_entity_poly.pdbx_seq_one_letter_code
_entity_poly.pdbx_strand_id
1 'polypeptide(L)' 'MADYALGGSLSLLNAIEKNIRFAEFLKTRMTQALETQDPTELHYLLAQLDDYHSYMWRYYKKLSTERPERMNPGV' A
#
# COMPACT_ATOMS: atom_id res chain seq x y z
N MET A 1 3.79 -26.32 -27.33
CA MET A 1 3.54 -24.94 -26.89
C MET A 1 2.97 -25.06 -25.50
N ALA A 2 3.73 -24.60 -24.50
CA ALA A 2 3.43 -24.90 -23.09
C ALA A 2 2.19 -24.14 -22.61
N ASP A 3 1.26 -24.88 -22.02
CA ASP A 3 0.06 -24.41 -21.35
C ASP A 3 0.40 -23.36 -20.28
N TYR A 4 0.09 -22.09 -20.57
CA TYR A 4 -0.02 -21.08 -19.53
C TYR A 4 -1.31 -21.35 -18.76
N ALA A 5 -1.19 -22.02 -17.62
CA ALA A 5 -2.29 -22.17 -16.66
C ALA A 5 -2.64 -20.80 -16.05
N LEU A 6 -3.49 -20.05 -16.76
CA LEU A 6 -4.24 -18.90 -16.23
C LEU A 6 -5.28 -19.42 -15.24
N GLY A 7 -4.82 -19.80 -14.05
CA GLY A 7 -5.65 -20.48 -13.06
C GLY A 7 -5.07 -20.42 -11.65
N GLY A 8 -4.38 -19.33 -11.30
CA GLY A 8 -4.12 -19.01 -9.90
C GLY A 8 -5.34 -18.32 -9.31
N SER A 9 -5.90 -18.84 -8.22
CA SER A 9 -6.90 -18.14 -7.40
C SER A 9 -6.47 -16.68 -7.22
N LEU A 10 -7.24 -15.74 -7.79
CA LEU A 10 -7.16 -14.32 -7.43
C LEU A 10 -7.56 -14.23 -5.96
N SER A 11 -6.60 -14.46 -5.06
CA SER A 11 -6.77 -14.17 -3.65
C SER A 11 -7.09 -12.69 -3.56
N LEU A 12 -8.37 -12.39 -3.37
CA LEU A 12 -8.86 -11.05 -3.07
C LEU A 12 -8.32 -10.71 -1.68
N LEU A 13 -7.11 -10.15 -1.66
CA LEU A 13 -6.52 -9.67 -0.43
C LEU A 13 -7.44 -8.62 0.16
N ASN A 14 -7.84 -8.83 1.41
CA ASN A 14 -8.60 -7.83 2.13
C ASN A 14 -7.72 -6.59 2.39
N ALA A 15 -8.34 -5.48 2.80
CA ALA A 15 -7.60 -4.22 2.99
C ALA A 15 -6.45 -4.33 4.00
N ILE A 16 -6.58 -5.19 5.02
CA ILE A 16 -5.55 -5.41 6.04
C ILE A 16 -4.36 -6.13 5.42
N GLU A 17 -4.61 -7.22 4.68
CA GLU A 17 -3.56 -7.99 4.01
C GLU A 17 -2.81 -7.17 2.97
N LYS A 18 -3.51 -6.30 2.22
CA LYS A 18 -2.88 -5.37 1.27
C LYS A 18 -1.96 -4.39 1.99
N ASN A 19 -2.38 -3.84 3.13
CA ASN A 19 -1.56 -2.91 3.91
C ASN A 19 -0.30 -3.59 4.48
N ILE A 20 -0.46 -4.80 5.03
CA ILE A 20 0.67 -5.58 5.59
C ILE A 20 1.70 -5.87 4.49
N ARG A 21 1.25 -6.41 3.36
CA ARG A 21 2.16 -6.74 2.24
C ARG A 21 2.84 -5.51 1.65
N PHE A 22 2.13 -4.36 1.60
CA PHE A 22 2.73 -3.12 1.14
C PHE A 22 3.83 -2.62 2.09
N ALA A 23 3.61 -2.71 3.41
CA ALA A 23 4.61 -2.34 4.40
C ALA A 23 5.84 -3.25 4.34
N GLU A 24 5.64 -4.56 4.19
CA GLU A 24 6.73 -5.53 4.01
C GLU A 24 7.53 -5.29 2.72
N PHE A 25 6.83 -5.00 1.62
CA PHE A 25 7.44 -4.64 0.34
C PHE A 25 8.33 -3.40 0.47
N LEU A 26 7.79 -2.30 1.01
CA LEU A 26 8.56 -1.06 1.19
C LEU A 26 9.76 -1.27 2.11
N LYS A 27 9.57 -1.93 3.25
CA LYS A 27 10.67 -2.21 4.20
C LYS A 27 11.80 -2.97 3.52
N THR A 28 11.48 -4.07 2.84
CA THR A 28 12.48 -4.94 2.21
C THR A 28 13.25 -4.19 1.12
N ARG A 29 12.53 -3.51 0.24
CA ARG A 29 13.13 -2.82 -0.91
C ARG A 29 13.90 -1.57 -0.50
N MET A 30 13.39 -0.78 0.45
CA MET A 30 14.09 0.42 0.92
C MET A 30 15.38 0.07 1.64
N THR A 31 15.39 -0.97 2.50
CA THR A 31 16.64 -1.43 3.13
C THR A 31 17.68 -1.79 2.08
N GLN A 32 17.30 -2.59 1.07
CA GLN A 32 18.21 -2.96 0.00
C GLN A 32 18.72 -1.74 -0.77
N ALA A 33 17.83 -0.81 -1.14
CA ALA A 33 18.18 0.40 -1.90
C ALA A 33 19.14 1.32 -1.13
N LEU A 34 18.98 1.40 0.20
CA LEU A 34 19.90 2.14 1.08
C LEU A 34 21.27 1.47 1.16
N GLU A 35 21.31 0.14 1.32
CA GLU A 35 22.56 -0.63 1.38
C GLU A 35 23.35 -0.54 0.07
N THR A 36 22.65 -0.56 -1.07
CA THR A 36 23.28 -0.46 -2.40
C THR A 36 23.49 0.96 -2.88
N GLN A 37 23.07 1.96 -2.10
CA GLN A 37 23.08 3.37 -2.49
C GLN A 37 22.44 3.61 -3.86
N ASP A 38 21.28 2.99 -4.13
CA ASP A 38 20.56 3.10 -5.40
C ASP A 38 19.54 4.27 -5.35
N PRO A 39 19.88 5.46 -5.89
CA PRO A 39 18.97 6.60 -5.88
C PRO A 39 17.74 6.38 -6.77
N THR A 40 17.83 5.53 -7.79
CA THR A 40 16.71 5.29 -8.71
C THR A 40 15.64 4.46 -8.02
N GLU A 41 16.06 3.39 -7.35
CA GLU A 41 15.15 2.56 -6.56
C GLU A 41 14.53 3.35 -5.40
N LEU A 42 15.32 4.19 -4.71
CA LEU A 42 14.78 5.05 -3.65
C LEU A 42 13.73 6.02 -4.19
N HIS A 43 13.97 6.67 -5.34
CA HIS A 43 12.99 7.55 -5.97
C HIS A 43 11.70 6.81 -6.31
N TYR A 44 11.81 5.62 -6.90
CA TYR A 44 10.67 4.77 -7.23
C TYR A 44 9.84 4.39 -5.98
N LEU A 45 10.51 3.94 -4.91
CA LEU A 45 9.83 3.55 -3.67
C LEU A 45 9.15 4.74 -2.97
N LEU A 46 9.76 5.93 -3.03
CA LEU A 46 9.17 7.15 -2.48
C LEU A 46 7.93 7.58 -3.28
N ALA A 47 7.96 7.49 -4.60
CA ALA A 47 6.79 7.75 -5.44
C ALA A 47 5.63 6.78 -5.10
N GLN A 48 5.94 5.49 -4.94
CA GLN A 48 4.94 4.49 -4.58
C GLN A 48 4.35 4.71 -3.17
N LEU A 49 5.15 5.21 -2.23
CA LEU A 49 4.69 5.62 -0.90
C LEU A 49 3.76 6.85 -0.97
N ASP A 50 4.06 7.83 -1.82
CA ASP A 50 3.21 9.01 -2.02
C ASP A 50 1.85 8.65 -2.65
N ASP A 51 1.85 7.73 -3.62
CA ASP A 51 0.62 7.20 -4.21
C ASP A 51 -0.25 6.50 -3.15
N TYR A 52 0.38 5.68 -2.29
CA TYR A 52 -0.30 5.02 -1.20
C TYR A 52 -0.87 6.02 -0.18
N HIS A 53 -0.07 7.02 0.20
CA HIS A 53 -0.52 8.12 1.06
C HIS A 53 -1.74 8.83 0.46
N SER A 54 -1.68 9.18 -0.83
CA SER A 54 -2.78 9.82 -1.56
C SER A 54 -4.05 8.97 -1.57
N TYR A 55 -3.92 7.65 -1.74
CA TYR A 55 -5.04 6.70 -1.63
C TYR A 55 -5.64 6.68 -0.22
N MET A 56 -4.80 6.54 0.81
CA MET A 56 -5.25 6.52 2.20
C MET A 56 -5.88 7.83 2.63
N TRP A 57 -5.39 8.97 2.14
CA TRP A 57 -5.96 10.29 2.38
C TRP A 57 -7.37 10.44 1.82
N ARG A 58 -7.61 9.96 0.59
CA ARG A 58 -8.96 9.91 0.02
C ARG A 58 -9.89 9.02 0.84
N TYR A 59 -9.39 7.87 1.28
CA TYR A 59 -10.15 6.96 2.13
C TYR A 59 -10.48 7.58 3.50
N TYR A 60 -9.53 8.28 4.11
CA TYR A 60 -9.74 9.05 5.33
C TYR A 60 -10.84 10.10 5.15
N LYS A 61 -10.79 10.93 4.10
CA LYS A 61 -11.82 11.94 3.82
C LYS A 61 -13.22 11.33 3.65
N LYS A 62 -13.28 10.15 3.03
CA LYS A 62 -14.53 9.39 2.91
C LYS A 62 -15.04 8.99 4.30
N LEU A 63 -14.20 8.37 5.11
CA LEU A 63 -14.57 7.96 6.47
C LEU A 63 -14.94 9.12 7.38
N SER A 64 -14.24 10.25 7.31
CA SER A 64 -14.58 11.45 8.10
C SER A 64 -15.95 12.01 7.76
N THR A 65 -16.41 11.81 6.51
CA THR A 65 -17.73 12.24 6.05
C THR A 65 -18.81 11.21 6.39
N GLU A 66 -18.52 9.91 6.22
CA GLU A 66 -19.49 8.83 6.41
C GLU A 66 -19.65 8.41 7.88
N ARG A 67 -18.65 8.67 8.72
CA ARG A 67 -18.59 8.28 10.13
C ARG A 67 -18.05 9.40 11.03
N PRO A 68 -18.65 10.60 11.01
CA PRO A 68 -18.16 11.73 11.79
C PRO A 68 -18.15 11.45 13.31
N GLU A 69 -19.05 10.60 13.80
CA GLU A 69 -19.14 10.17 15.20
C GLU A 69 -17.89 9.42 15.69
N ARG A 70 -17.13 8.78 14.78
CA ARG A 70 -15.87 8.13 15.11
C ARG A 70 -14.69 9.09 15.20
N MET A 71 -14.81 10.29 14.64
CA MET A 71 -13.81 11.34 14.82
C MET A 71 -14.05 12.15 16.10
N ASN A 72 -15.32 12.33 16.50
CA ASN A 72 -15.70 13.05 17.72
C ASN A 72 -16.57 12.18 18.63
N PRO A 73 -15.99 11.21 19.36
CA PRO A 73 -16.74 10.41 20.33
C PRO A 73 -17.08 11.27 21.55
N GLY A 74 -18.22 11.97 21.52
CA GLY A 74 -18.70 12.78 22.65
C GLY A 74 -19.46 14.07 22.33
N VAL A 75 -19.81 14.31 21.06
CA VAL A 75 -20.79 15.36 20.66
C VAL A 75 -22.07 14.68 20.21
#